data_AF-A0A0C1DEB3-F1
#
_entry.id   AF-A0A0C1DEB3-F1
#
_cell.length_a   1.000
_cell.length_b   1.000
_cell.length_c   1.000
_cell.angle_alpha   90.00
_cell.angle_beta   90.00
_cell.angle_gamma   90.00
#
_symmetry.space_group_name_H-M   'P 1'
#
loop_
_entity.id
_entity.type
_entity.pdbx_description
1 polymer ?
#
loop_
_entity_poly.entity_id
_entity_poly.type
_entity_poly.pdbx_seq_one_letter_code
_entity_poly.pdbx_strand_id
1 'polypeptide(L)'
;MKKKQLDQYKMQMKQYANDDGNYSIYQNPAIDHLISLMLSSPVPTKQDKFVPLKAFVKNEDGTETPVVNMYQKSEDSDTIKRFTEYVKDAAKNIFTEENRIRRPEQVEVMINVSTLKGRYNEVDVDNLAKCVLDALNGVAFDDDSQVSTLISQKIVHPMEVDGLLIGITKITPTRRGIFGDPALYSFEKWK
;
A
#
# COMPACT_ATOMS: atom_id res chain seq x y z
N MET A 1 -5.37 18.34 -24.53
CA MET A 1 -6.03 18.31 -23.20
C MET A 1 -5.06 18.48 -22.04
N LYS A 2 -3.96 17.72 -21.95
CA LYS A 2 -3.02 17.74 -20.80
C LYS A 2 -2.42 19.12 -20.45
N LYS A 3 -2.06 19.95 -21.44
CA LYS A 3 -1.44 21.27 -21.19
C LYS A 3 -2.35 22.22 -20.41
N LYS A 4 -3.63 22.32 -20.78
CA LYS A 4 -4.61 23.19 -20.11
C LYS A 4 -4.88 22.77 -18.65
N GLN A 5 -4.93 21.47 -18.39
CA GLN A 5 -5.08 20.92 -17.03
C GLN A 5 -3.82 21.15 -16.19
N LEU A 6 -2.63 20.95 -16.77
CA LEU A 6 -1.36 21.22 -16.10
C LEU A 6 -1.20 22.71 -15.77
N ASP A 7 -1.59 23.59 -16.70
CA ASP A 7 -1.52 25.04 -16.48
C ASP A 7 -2.51 25.49 -15.40
N GLN A 8 -3.74 24.95 -15.38
CA GLN A 8 -4.70 25.16 -14.28
C GLN A 8 -4.18 24.65 -12.95
N TYR A 9 -3.59 23.46 -12.92
CA TYR A 9 -3.01 22.89 -11.70
C TYR A 9 -1.85 23.74 -11.18
N LYS A 10 -0.92 24.15 -12.04
CA LYS A 10 0.16 25.08 -11.68
C LYS A 10 -0.39 26.41 -11.15
N MET A 11 -1.46 26.93 -11.75
CA MET A 11 -2.10 28.17 -11.30
C MET A 11 -2.76 28.01 -9.93
N GLN A 12 -3.39 26.86 -9.66
CA GLN A 12 -3.94 26.53 -8.34
C GLN A 12 -2.83 26.33 -7.30
N MET A 13 -1.72 25.70 -7.68
CA MET A 13 -0.60 25.46 -6.76
C MET A 13 0.14 26.74 -6.38
N LYS A 14 0.18 27.76 -7.25
CA LYS A 14 0.81 29.05 -6.96
C LYS A 14 0.32 29.70 -5.67
N GLN A 15 -0.94 29.48 -5.26
CA GLN A 15 -1.46 30.03 -4.00
C GLN A 15 -0.82 29.40 -2.74
N TYR A 16 -0.17 28.24 -2.89
CA TYR A 16 0.52 27.52 -1.83
C TYR A 16 2.04 27.69 -1.88
N ALA A 17 2.54 28.44 -2.87
CA ALA A 17 3.95 28.84 -2.90
C ALA A 17 4.15 30.04 -1.97
N ASN A 18 5.24 30.04 -1.20
CA ASN A 18 5.68 31.20 -0.45
C ASN A 18 6.31 32.24 -1.39
N ASP A 19 6.72 33.38 -0.84
CA ASP A 19 7.28 34.51 -1.61
C ASP A 19 8.56 34.13 -2.40
N ASP A 20 9.27 33.07 -1.97
CA ASP A 20 10.46 32.53 -2.64
C ASP A 20 10.13 31.51 -3.75
N GLY A 21 8.84 31.20 -3.97
CA GLY A 21 8.39 30.20 -4.94
C GLY A 21 8.49 28.75 -4.44
N ASN A 22 8.78 28.54 -3.15
CA ASN A 22 8.80 27.22 -2.51
C ASN A 22 7.42 26.84 -1.97
N TYR A 23 7.09 25.55 -1.97
CA TYR A 23 5.81 25.08 -1.43
C TYR A 23 5.97 24.66 0.03
N SER A 24 5.09 25.18 0.90
CA SER A 24 4.99 24.71 2.28
C SER A 24 3.96 23.58 2.35
N ILE A 25 4.38 22.41 2.82
CA ILE A 25 3.53 21.23 2.97
C ILE A 25 3.43 20.91 4.46
N TYR A 26 2.20 20.70 4.95
CA TYR A 26 1.94 20.34 6.32
C TYR A 26 1.59 18.85 6.40
N GLN A 27 2.40 18.09 7.15
CA GLN A 27 2.07 16.69 7.47
C GLN A 27 0.85 16.66 8.38
N ASN A 28 -0.05 15.71 8.15
CA ASN A 28 -1.17 15.47 9.05
C ASN A 28 -0.63 15.06 10.45
N PRO A 29 -0.94 15.80 11.52
CA PRO A 29 -0.42 15.51 12.86
C PRO A 29 -0.90 14.17 13.43
N ALA A 30 -1.93 13.55 12.85
CA ALA A 30 -2.40 12.22 13.22
C ALA A 30 -1.52 11.09 12.66
N ILE A 31 -0.54 11.38 11.80
CA ILE A 31 0.39 10.40 11.20
C ILE A 31 1.75 10.45 11.90
N ASP A 32 2.21 9.32 12.44
CA ASP A 32 3.52 9.23 13.11
C ASP A 32 4.67 9.18 12.11
N HIS A 33 4.52 8.31 11.10
CA HIS A 33 5.54 8.07 10.10
C HIS A 33 4.94 8.23 8.70
N LEU A 34 5.60 9.02 7.87
CA LEU A 34 5.20 9.28 6.49
C LEU A 34 6.29 8.80 5.53
N ILE A 35 5.91 7.91 4.61
CA ILE A 35 6.74 7.51 3.47
C ILE A 35 6.15 8.13 2.22
N SER A 36 6.96 8.87 1.45
CA SER A 36 6.53 9.52 0.22
C SER A 36 7.44 9.11 -0.93
N LEU A 37 6.88 8.45 -1.94
CA LEU A 37 7.61 7.89 -3.07
C LEU A 37 7.04 8.39 -4.39
N MET A 38 7.91 9.00 -5.20
CA MET A 38 7.65 9.28 -6.61
C MET A 38 8.16 8.07 -7.40
N LEU A 39 7.25 7.39 -8.10
CA LEU A 39 7.58 6.11 -8.73
C LEU A 39 7.90 6.30 -10.21
N SER A 40 8.95 5.62 -10.67
CA SER A 40 9.26 5.50 -12.10
C SER A 40 8.43 4.43 -12.80
N SER A 41 7.74 3.59 -12.03
CA SER A 41 6.86 2.53 -12.50
C SER A 41 5.62 2.39 -11.62
N PRO A 42 4.49 1.87 -12.14
CA PRO A 42 3.27 1.75 -11.35
C PRO A 42 3.41 0.76 -10.18
N VAL A 43 2.78 1.05 -9.04
CA VAL A 43 2.67 0.11 -7.91
C VAL A 43 2.07 -1.21 -8.41
N PRO A 44 2.75 -2.37 -8.39
CA PRO A 44 2.21 -3.61 -8.91
C PRO A 44 0.96 -4.03 -8.14
N THR A 45 0.16 -4.93 -8.71
CA THR A 45 -0.94 -5.59 -8.00
C THR A 45 -0.50 -6.97 -7.58
N LYS A 46 -0.84 -7.36 -6.34
CA LYS A 46 -0.62 -8.71 -5.85
C LYS A 46 -1.95 -9.38 -5.62
N GLN A 47 -2.24 -10.30 -6.52
CA GLN A 47 -3.32 -11.26 -6.41
C GLN A 47 -2.68 -12.63 -6.20
N ASP A 48 -3.22 -13.42 -5.27
CA ASP A 48 -2.78 -14.81 -5.16
C ASP A 48 -3.14 -15.53 -6.46
N LYS A 49 -2.11 -15.95 -7.20
CA LYS A 49 -2.25 -16.69 -8.45
C LYS A 49 -1.91 -18.14 -8.18
N PHE A 50 -2.85 -19.02 -8.51
CA PHE A 50 -2.67 -20.46 -8.45
C PHE A 50 -2.57 -21.00 -9.86
N VAL A 51 -1.52 -21.75 -10.16
CA VAL A 51 -1.28 -22.37 -11.47
C VAL A 51 -1.47 -23.88 -11.35
N PRO A 52 -2.04 -24.56 -12.37
CA PRO A 52 -2.16 -26.01 -12.36
C PRO A 52 -0.81 -26.68 -12.10
N LEU A 53 -0.79 -27.57 -11.12
CA LEU A 53 0.38 -28.39 -10.81
C LEU A 53 0.51 -29.46 -11.91
N LYS A 54 1.61 -29.41 -12.66
CA LYS A 54 1.93 -30.45 -13.64
C LYS A 54 2.55 -31.65 -12.91
N ALA A 55 1.68 -32.50 -12.36
CA ALA A 55 2.07 -33.75 -11.69
C ALA A 55 1.43 -34.96 -12.38
N PHE A 56 2.04 -36.13 -12.18
CA PHE A 56 1.53 -37.41 -12.67
C PHE A 56 1.44 -38.39 -11.51
N VAL A 57 0.35 -39.16 -11.44
CA VAL A 57 0.23 -40.31 -10.55
C VAL A 57 0.75 -41.53 -11.30
N LYS A 58 1.70 -42.24 -10.69
CA LYS A 58 2.18 -43.52 -11.19
C LYS A 58 1.24 -44.63 -10.69
N ASN A 59 0.58 -45.30 -11.62
CA ASN A 59 -0.31 -46.42 -11.34
C ASN A 59 0.49 -47.70 -11.05
N GLU A 60 -0.16 -48.69 -10.43
CA GLU A 60 0.45 -49.98 -10.09
C GLU A 60 0.97 -50.75 -11.32
N ASP A 61 0.37 -50.53 -12.49
CA ASP A 61 0.80 -51.08 -13.78
C ASP A 61 1.98 -50.31 -14.42
N GLY A 62 2.49 -49.28 -13.74
CA GLY A 62 3.58 -48.43 -14.20
C GLY A 62 3.17 -47.32 -15.16
N THR A 63 1.88 -47.19 -15.50
CA THR A 63 1.38 -46.09 -16.33
C THR A 63 1.30 -44.79 -15.54
N GLU A 64 1.49 -43.65 -16.22
CA GLU A 64 1.40 -42.32 -15.61
C GLU A 64 0.10 -41.65 -16.05
N THR A 65 -0.69 -41.19 -15.07
CA THR A 65 -1.90 -40.41 -15.33
C THR A 65 -1.71 -38.98 -14.81
N PRO A 66 -1.98 -37.95 -15.63
CA PRO A 66 -1.82 -36.57 -15.19
C PRO A 66 -2.80 -36.27 -14.05
N VAL A 67 -2.29 -35.63 -13.00
CA VAL A 67 -3.11 -35.15 -11.89
C VAL A 67 -3.93 -33.97 -12.38
N VAL A 68 -5.24 -34.15 -12.44
CA VAL A 68 -6.21 -33.09 -12.70
C VAL A 68 -6.63 -32.43 -11.39
N ASN A 69 -6.81 -31.10 -11.41
CA ASN A 69 -7.29 -30.27 -10.28
C ASN A 69 -6.34 -30.08 -9.09
N MET A 70 -5.03 -30.30 -9.24
CA MET A 70 -4.05 -29.78 -8.29
C MET A 70 -3.51 -28.44 -8.76
N TYR A 71 -3.33 -27.51 -7.84
CA TYR A 71 -2.78 -26.18 -8.12
C TYR A 71 -1.70 -25.85 -7.11
N GLN A 72 -0.68 -25.13 -7.55
CA GLN A 72 0.36 -24.58 -6.70
C GLN A 72 0.32 -23.05 -6.74
N LYS A 73 0.72 -22.42 -5.64
CA LYS A 73 0.89 -20.97 -5.60
C LYS A 73 2.01 -20.58 -6.57
N SER A 74 1.75 -19.61 -7.45
CA SER A 74 2.79 -19.08 -8.33
C SER A 74 3.75 -18.19 -7.55
N GLU A 75 5.01 -18.13 -7.99
CA GLU A 75 5.96 -17.15 -7.47
C GLU A 75 5.55 -15.72 -7.81
N ASP A 76 5.98 -14.79 -6.94
CA ASP A 76 5.86 -13.36 -7.21
C ASP A 76 6.69 -12.96 -8.43
N SER A 77 6.15 -12.05 -9.25
CA SER A 77 6.88 -11.52 -10.40
C SER A 77 8.05 -10.63 -9.98
N ASP A 78 9.04 -10.48 -10.85
CA ASP A 78 10.19 -9.60 -10.60
C ASP A 78 9.77 -8.15 -10.33
N THR A 79 8.68 -7.69 -10.93
CA THR A 79 8.11 -6.36 -10.67
C THR A 79 7.65 -6.22 -9.22
N ILE A 80 6.97 -7.24 -8.68
CA ILE A 80 6.54 -7.25 -7.27
C ILE A 80 7.75 -7.26 -6.34
N LYS A 81 8.76 -8.09 -6.64
CA LYS A 81 9.99 -8.17 -5.84
C LYS A 81 10.72 -6.82 -5.79
N ARG A 82 10.98 -6.21 -6.95
CA ARG A 82 11.64 -4.89 -7.04
C ARG A 82 10.86 -3.78 -6.34
N PHE A 83 9.54 -3.75 -6.50
CA PHE A 83 8.71 -2.79 -5.79
C PHE A 83 8.77 -2.98 -4.28
N THR A 84 8.71 -4.24 -3.82
CA THR A 84 8.79 -4.60 -2.41
C THR A 84 10.11 -4.13 -1.80
N GLU A 85 11.23 -4.40 -2.48
CA GLU A 85 12.55 -3.92 -2.07
C GLU A 85 12.62 -2.39 -2.01
N TYR A 86 12.11 -1.71 -3.03
CA TYR A 86 12.09 -0.25 -3.07
C TYR A 86 11.34 0.38 -1.89
N VAL A 87 10.15 -0.14 -1.56
CA VAL A 87 9.39 0.32 -0.39
C VAL A 87 10.09 -0.04 0.91
N LYS A 88 10.68 -1.25 1.02
CA LYS A 88 11.44 -1.69 2.19
C LYS A 88 12.63 -0.78 2.47
N ASP A 89 13.38 -0.41 1.44
CA ASP A 89 14.55 0.44 1.58
C ASP A 89 14.16 1.86 2.00
N ALA A 90 13.07 2.39 1.45
CA ALA A 90 12.51 3.65 1.93
C ALA A 90 12.06 3.57 3.39
N ALA A 91 11.39 2.49 3.78
CA ALA A 91 10.91 2.27 5.14
C ALA A 91 12.06 2.12 6.14
N LYS A 92 13.15 1.42 5.79
CA LYS A 92 14.34 1.27 6.66
C LYS A 92 15.06 2.58 6.98
N ASN A 93 14.90 3.61 6.14
CA ASN A 93 15.45 4.94 6.44
C ASN A 93 14.65 5.68 7.53
N ILE A 94 13.43 5.20 7.82
CA ILE A 94 12.51 5.80 8.80
C ILE A 94 12.41 4.91 10.04
N PHE A 95 12.35 3.60 9.85
CA PHE A 95 12.20 2.61 10.90
C PHE A 95 13.54 1.97 11.27
N THR A 96 13.90 2.13 12.53
CA THR A 96 15.02 1.47 13.20
C THR A 96 14.48 0.41 14.17
N GLU A 97 15.37 -0.37 14.77
CA GLU A 97 14.96 -1.39 15.74
C GLU A 97 14.22 -0.80 16.96
N GLU A 98 14.53 0.46 17.31
CA GLU A 98 13.98 1.17 18.47
C GLU A 98 12.59 1.78 18.22
N ASN A 99 12.27 2.20 16.99
CA ASN A 99 11.00 2.86 16.68
C ASN A 99 10.02 1.99 15.87
N ARG A 100 10.45 0.80 15.42
CA ARG A 100 9.56 -0.21 14.83
C ARG A 100 8.43 -0.55 15.79
N ILE A 101 7.21 -0.65 15.27
CA ILE A 101 6.01 -0.87 16.09
C ILE A 101 5.87 -2.37 16.39
N ARG A 102 6.24 -2.76 17.61
CA ARG A 102 6.23 -4.15 18.07
C ARG A 102 4.89 -4.59 18.63
N ARG A 103 4.62 -5.90 18.62
CA ARG A 103 3.51 -6.48 19.41
C ARG A 103 3.68 -6.14 20.91
N PRO A 104 2.58 -5.92 21.66
CA PRO A 104 1.17 -6.14 21.28
C PRO A 104 0.50 -4.96 20.54
N GLU A 105 1.26 -3.95 20.13
CA GLU A 105 0.67 -2.69 19.67
C GLU A 105 0.06 -2.85 18.29
N GLN A 106 -1.08 -2.19 18.08
CA GLN A 106 -1.78 -2.18 16.80
C GLN A 106 -1.38 -0.95 15.97
N VAL A 107 -1.61 -1.00 14.66
CA VAL A 107 -1.29 0.09 13.73
C VAL A 107 -2.47 0.44 12.85
N GLU A 108 -2.58 1.73 12.53
CA GLU A 108 -3.36 2.22 11.40
C GLU A 108 -2.41 2.51 10.24
N VAL A 109 -2.76 2.02 9.06
CA VAL A 109 -2.03 2.26 7.82
C VAL A 109 -2.93 3.00 6.84
N MET A 110 -2.48 4.16 6.38
CA MET A 110 -3.11 4.95 5.33
C MET A 110 -2.26 4.90 4.06
N ILE A 111 -2.85 4.51 2.94
CA ILE A 111 -2.16 4.33 1.66
C ILE A 111 -2.86 5.19 0.61
N ASN A 112 -2.13 6.11 -0.02
CA ASN A 112 -2.59 6.83 -1.19
C ASN A 112 -1.75 6.43 -2.40
N VAL A 113 -2.39 5.81 -3.39
CA VAL A 113 -1.75 5.43 -4.66
C VAL A 113 -2.23 6.35 -5.76
N SER A 114 -1.32 7.13 -6.33
CA SER A 114 -1.57 7.82 -7.60
C SER A 114 -1.33 6.86 -8.76
N THR A 115 -2.28 6.82 -9.70
CA THR A 115 -2.23 5.97 -10.90
C THR A 115 -2.55 6.76 -12.16
N LEU A 116 -2.10 6.25 -13.30
CA LEU A 116 -2.56 6.71 -14.60
C LEU A 116 -4.05 6.43 -14.81
N LYS A 117 -4.73 7.29 -15.58
CA LYS A 117 -6.18 7.20 -15.81
C LYS A 117 -6.64 5.85 -16.38
N GLY A 118 -5.87 5.25 -17.28
CA GLY A 118 -6.20 3.93 -17.85
C GLY A 118 -6.22 2.84 -16.78
N ARG A 119 -5.19 2.84 -15.93
CA ARG A 119 -5.01 1.85 -14.87
C ARG A 119 -6.01 2.03 -13.72
N TYR A 120 -6.53 3.23 -13.51
CA TYR A 120 -7.47 3.52 -12.42
C TYR A 120 -8.67 2.57 -12.41
N ASN A 121 -9.19 2.12 -13.55
CA ASN A 121 -10.33 1.18 -13.57
C ASN A 121 -9.93 -0.29 -13.70
N GLU A 122 -8.64 -0.59 -13.85
CA GLU A 122 -8.12 -1.93 -14.11
C GLU A 122 -7.63 -2.64 -12.84
N VAL A 123 -7.26 -1.87 -11.81
CA VAL A 123 -6.65 -2.42 -10.60
C VAL A 123 -7.51 -2.16 -9.38
N ASP A 124 -7.69 -3.18 -8.57
CA ASP A 124 -8.41 -3.05 -7.30
C ASP A 124 -7.51 -2.42 -6.24
N VAL A 125 -8.13 -1.61 -5.36
CA VAL A 125 -7.41 -0.85 -4.34
C VAL A 125 -6.83 -1.74 -3.24
N ASP A 126 -7.52 -2.84 -2.92
CA ASP A 126 -7.08 -3.87 -1.98
C ASP A 126 -5.84 -4.63 -2.51
N ASN A 127 -5.81 -4.95 -3.81
CA ASN A 127 -4.65 -5.57 -4.46
C ASN A 127 -3.41 -4.67 -4.44
N LEU A 128 -3.59 -3.34 -4.48
CA LEU A 128 -2.52 -2.37 -4.30
C LEU A 128 -2.09 -2.30 -2.83
N ALA A 129 -3.05 -2.25 -1.90
CA ALA A 129 -2.78 -2.19 -0.47
C ALA A 129 -2.01 -3.43 0.01
N LYS A 130 -2.38 -4.62 -0.46
CA LYS A 130 -1.69 -5.88 -0.15
C LYS A 130 -0.21 -5.85 -0.53
N CYS A 131 0.13 -5.35 -1.72
CA CYS A 131 1.52 -5.16 -2.14
C CYS A 131 2.32 -4.28 -1.17
N VAL A 132 1.70 -3.20 -0.70
CA VAL A 132 2.35 -2.24 0.21
C VAL A 132 2.52 -2.86 1.60
N LEU A 133 1.49 -3.52 2.14
CA LEU A 133 1.55 -4.17 3.44
C LEU A 133 2.61 -5.28 3.48
N ASP A 134 2.70 -6.11 2.45
CA ASP A 134 3.75 -7.13 2.30
C ASP A 134 5.17 -6.52 2.37
N ALA A 135 5.33 -5.31 1.82
CA ALA A 135 6.60 -4.60 1.85
C ALA A 135 6.93 -4.00 3.23
N LEU A 136 5.92 -3.53 3.96
CA LEU A 136 6.10 -2.97 5.30
C LEU A 136 6.28 -4.06 6.37
N ASN A 137 5.79 -5.27 6.10
CA ASN A 137 5.83 -6.39 7.02
C ASN A 137 7.27 -6.75 7.45
N GLY A 138 7.49 -6.84 8.76
CA GLY A 138 8.79 -7.06 9.38
C GLY A 138 9.74 -5.86 9.34
N VAL A 139 9.33 -4.72 8.76
CA VAL A 139 10.13 -3.49 8.68
C VAL A 139 9.52 -2.38 9.53
N ALA A 140 8.28 -2.00 9.26
CA ALA A 140 7.59 -0.94 10.02
C ALA A 140 6.92 -1.49 11.29
N PHE A 141 6.44 -2.73 11.23
CA PHE A 141 5.81 -3.48 12.31
C PHE A 141 6.22 -4.95 12.21
N ASP A 142 6.02 -5.73 13.28
CA ASP A 142 6.45 -7.15 13.31
C ASP A 142 5.70 -8.01 12.30
N ASP A 143 4.40 -7.76 12.16
CA ASP A 143 3.49 -8.58 11.37
C ASP A 143 2.29 -7.74 10.88
N ASP A 144 1.81 -8.00 9.67
CA ASP A 144 0.65 -7.30 9.11
C ASP A 144 -0.66 -7.60 9.87
N SER A 145 -0.72 -8.66 10.69
CA SER A 145 -1.79 -8.88 11.67
C SER A 145 -1.92 -7.78 12.74
N GLN A 146 -0.92 -6.90 12.92
CA GLN A 146 -1.03 -5.72 13.78
C GLN A 146 -1.86 -4.59 13.15
N VAL A 147 -2.17 -4.67 11.85
CA VAL A 147 -2.94 -3.63 11.16
C VAL A 147 -4.42 -3.75 11.56
N SER A 148 -4.85 -2.90 12.50
CA SER A 148 -6.24 -2.85 12.96
C SER A 148 -7.13 -1.97 12.09
N THR A 149 -6.53 -1.05 11.34
CA THR A 149 -7.25 -0.13 10.45
C THR A 149 -6.43 0.13 9.20
N LEU A 150 -7.04 -0.10 8.05
CA LEU A 150 -6.44 0.13 6.74
C LEU A 150 -7.32 1.11 5.96
N ILE A 151 -6.76 2.25 5.61
CA ILE A 151 -7.40 3.23 4.72
C ILE A 151 -6.60 3.23 3.43
N SER A 152 -7.23 2.83 2.33
CA SER A 152 -6.57 2.83 1.03
C SER A 152 -7.36 3.65 0.02
N GLN A 153 -6.67 4.61 -0.59
CA GLN A 153 -7.21 5.48 -1.61
C GLN A 153 -6.39 5.34 -2.88
N LYS A 154 -7.06 5.16 -4.01
CA LYS A 154 -6.48 5.32 -5.33
C LYS A 154 -6.95 6.64 -5.92
N ILE A 155 -6.03 7.41 -6.51
CA ILE A 155 -6.32 8.68 -7.16
C ILE A 155 -5.70 8.71 -8.56
N VAL A 156 -6.20 9.61 -9.42
CA VAL A 156 -5.51 10.02 -10.65
C VAL A 156 -4.94 11.40 -10.39
N HIS A 157 -3.62 11.49 -10.17
CA HIS A 157 -3.00 12.79 -9.98
C HIS A 157 -3.12 13.63 -11.27
N PRO A 158 -3.37 14.95 -11.20
CA PRO A 158 -3.53 15.80 -12.39
C PRO A 158 -2.34 15.78 -13.37
N MET A 159 -1.14 15.47 -12.86
CA MET A 159 0.07 15.32 -13.68
C MET A 159 0.23 13.94 -14.32
N GLU A 160 -0.70 13.01 -14.06
CA GLU A 160 -0.65 11.61 -14.52
C GLU A 160 0.70 10.93 -14.20
N VAL A 161 1.08 10.98 -12.93
CA VAL A 161 2.29 10.35 -12.40
C VAL A 161 1.94 9.24 -11.43
N ASP A 162 2.72 8.16 -11.42
CA ASP A 162 2.61 7.13 -10.40
C ASP A 162 3.31 7.59 -9.13
N GLY A 163 2.63 7.42 -7.99
CA GLY A 163 3.12 7.88 -6.70
C GLY A 163 2.48 7.10 -5.57
N LEU A 164 3.20 7.01 -4.45
CA LEU A 164 2.78 6.27 -3.28
C LEU A 164 3.07 7.10 -2.03
N LEU A 165 2.02 7.41 -1.27
CA LEU A 165 2.14 7.96 0.08
C LEU A 165 1.64 6.90 1.06
N ILE A 166 2.41 6.67 2.13
CA ILE A 166 2.09 5.74 3.20
C ILE A 166 2.17 6.50 4.52
N GLY A 167 1.06 6.64 5.22
CA GLY A 167 1.00 7.08 6.60
C GLY A 167 0.88 5.86 7.52
N ILE A 168 1.69 5.82 8.58
CA ILE A 168 1.64 4.76 9.60
C ILE A 168 1.50 5.44 10.95
N THR A 169 0.54 4.94 11.74
CA THR A 169 0.24 5.47 13.07
C THR A 169 0.14 4.34 14.07
N LYS A 170 0.84 4.47 15.18
CA LYS A 170 0.71 3.53 16.31
C LYS A 170 -0.61 3.79 17.03
N ILE A 171 -1.40 2.74 17.22
CA ILE A 171 -2.64 2.79 17.99
C ILE A 171 -2.34 2.54 19.45
N THR A 172 -2.87 3.40 20.31
CA THR A 172 -2.77 3.31 21.76
C THR A 172 -4.15 3.51 22.39
N PRO A 173 -4.34 3.20 23.68
CA PRO A 173 -5.63 3.45 24.35
C PRO A 173 -6.13 4.91 24.23
N THR A 174 -5.22 5.88 24.12
CA THR A 174 -5.52 7.31 24.00
C THR A 174 -5.50 7.84 22.57
N ARG A 175 -5.06 7.05 21.59
CA ARG A 175 -4.95 7.44 20.18
C ARG A 175 -5.44 6.31 19.29
N ARG A 176 -6.60 6.51 18.67
CA ARG A 176 -7.26 5.50 17.83
C ARG A 176 -7.15 5.76 16.32
N GLY A 177 -6.09 6.45 15.88
CA GLY A 177 -5.88 6.74 14.45
C GLY A 177 -6.62 7.99 13.98
N ILE A 178 -6.72 8.15 12.66
CA ILE A 178 -7.18 9.39 12.00
C ILE A 178 -8.67 9.69 12.21
N PHE A 179 -9.49 8.65 12.35
CA PHE A 179 -10.94 8.77 12.52
C PHE A 179 -11.41 8.55 13.97
N GLY A 180 -10.50 8.30 14.90
CA GLY A 180 -10.88 7.94 16.26
C GLY A 180 -11.45 6.52 16.30
N ASP A 181 -12.74 6.33 16.57
CA ASP A 181 -13.34 4.99 16.63
C ASP A 181 -14.04 4.62 15.32
N PRO A 182 -13.47 3.73 14.48
CA PRO A 182 -14.07 3.33 13.21
C PRO A 182 -15.14 2.25 13.37
N ALA A 183 -15.54 1.87 14.59
CA ALA A 183 -16.54 0.83 14.78
C ALA A 183 -17.86 1.17 14.06
N LEU A 184 -18.54 0.16 13.54
CA LEU A 184 -19.86 0.35 12.91
C LEU A 184 -21.01 0.18 13.92
N TYR A 185 -20.68 -0.41 15.07
CA TYR A 185 -21.60 -0.66 16.17
C TYR A 185 -20.92 -0.26 17.47
N SER A 186 -21.70 0.32 18.38
CA SER A 186 -21.25 0.65 19.73
C SER A 186 -22.35 0.30 20.72
N PHE A 187 -21.95 -0.22 21.89
CA PHE A 187 -22.85 -0.39 23.03
C PHE A 187 -23.16 0.96 23.70
N GLU A 188 -22.35 1.98 23.43
CA GLU A 188 -22.57 3.35 23.86
C GLU A 188 -23.14 4.18 22.70
N LYS A 189 -23.90 5.22 23.03
CA LYS A 189 -24.41 6.14 22.01
C LYS A 189 -23.26 6.93 21.38
N TRP A 190 -23.18 6.93 20.05
CA TRP A 190 -22.28 7.80 19.29
C TRP A 190 -22.45 9.26 19.72
N LYS A 191 -21.34 9.95 19.99
CA LYS A 191 -21.33 11.37 20.34
C LYS A 191 -21.19 12.24 19.10
#